data_AF-A0A8J7DNV3-F1
#
_entry.id   AF-A0A8J7DNV3-F1
#
_cell.length_a   1.000
_cell.length_b   1.000
_cell.length_c   1.000
_cell.angle_alpha   90.00
_cell.angle_beta   90.00
_cell.angle_gamma   90.00
#
_symmetry.space_group_name_H-M   'P 1'
#
loop_
_entity.id
_entity.type
_entity.pdbx_description
1 polymer ?
#
loop_
_entity_poly.entity_id
_entity_poly.type
_entity_poly.pdbx_seq_one_letter_code
_entity_poly.pdbx_strand_id
1 'polypeptide(L)' 'MSSLEKRLQAFRQLPLQSQLMLIFSFRLNPQWATDSNYLEQLKRIHAECLMQASLEQKAEYERVIAALTH' A
#
# COMPACT_ATOMS: atom_id res chain seq x y z
N MET A 1 -11.05 7.01 -17.70
CA MET A 1 -10.12 6.36 -16.75
C MET A 1 -9.56 5.10 -17.38
N SER A 2 -8.23 5.05 -17.49
CA SER A 2 -7.43 3.90 -17.90
C SER A 2 -7.52 2.73 -16.89
N SER A 3 -7.08 1.54 -17.31
CA SER A 3 -7.02 0.35 -16.43
C SER A 3 -6.13 0.58 -15.20
N LEU A 4 -5.03 1.32 -15.38
CA LEU A 4 -4.09 1.67 -14.31
C LEU A 4 -4.77 2.57 -13.25
N GLU A 5 -5.42 3.65 -13.68
CA GLU A 5 -6.11 4.58 -12.77
C GLU A 5 -7.18 3.88 -11.94
N LYS A 6 -7.93 2.94 -12.54
CA LYS A 6 -8.93 2.14 -11.81
C LYS A 6 -8.29 1.29 -10.71
N ARG A 7 -7.13 0.67 -10.98
CA ARG A 7 -6.40 -0.14 -9.98
C ARG A 7 -5.86 0.73 -8.84
N LEU A 8 -5.32 1.90 -9.16
CA LEU A 8 -4.82 2.86 -8.15
C LEU A 8 -5.96 3.40 -7.28
N GLN A 9 -7.12 3.68 -7.88
CA GLN A 9 -8.30 4.09 -7.13
C GLN A 9 -8.81 2.98 -6.22
N ALA A 10 -8.88 1.73 -6.72
CA ALA A 10 -9.26 0.58 -5.89
C ALA A 10 -8.29 0.38 -4.73
N PHE A 11 -6.98 0.52 -4.98
CA PHE A 11 -5.95 0.45 -3.95
C PHE A 11 -6.15 1.50 -2.84
N ARG A 12 -6.47 2.75 -3.20
CA ARG A 12 -6.73 3.84 -2.24
C ARG A 12 -7.88 3.53 -1.27
N GLN A 13 -8.85 2.71 -1.67
CA GLN A 13 -10.00 2.34 -0.85
C GLN A 13 -9.72 1.15 0.09
N LEU A 14 -8.56 0.49 -0.05
CA LEU A 14 -8.20 -0.62 0.83
C LEU A 14 -7.83 -0.12 2.23
N PRO A 15 -8.05 -0.94 3.29
CA PRO A 15 -7.48 -0.68 4.60
C PRO A 15 -5.95 -0.54 4.55
N LEU A 16 -5.37 0.28 5.42
CA LEU A 16 -3.93 0.59 5.42
C LEU A 16 -3.06 -0.66 5.51
N GLN A 17 -3.45 -1.63 6.33
CA GLN A 17 -2.76 -2.90 6.47
C GLN A 17 -2.77 -3.72 5.17
N SER A 18 -3.89 -3.72 4.44
CA SER A 18 -4.00 -4.41 3.16
C SER A 18 -3.16 -3.70 2.08
N GLN A 19 -3.12 -2.37 2.11
CA GLN A 19 -2.23 -1.58 1.24
C GLN A 19 -0.75 -1.94 1.49
N LEU A 20 -0.35 -2.03 2.77
CA LEU A 20 1.00 -2.41 3.18
C LEU A 20 1.38 -3.81 2.70
N MET A 21 0.52 -4.80 2.94
CA MET A 21 0.75 -6.19 2.52
C MET A 21 0.92 -6.30 1.00
N LEU A 22 0.13 -5.54 0.25
CA LEU A 22 0.22 -5.52 -1.20
C LEU A 22 1.55 -4.90 -1.66
N ILE A 23 1.96 -3.75 -1.11
CA ILE A 23 3.28 -3.15 -1.39
C ILE A 23 4.43 -4.10 -1.02
N PHE A 24 4.33 -4.80 0.10
CA PHE A 24 5.34 -5.77 0.53
C PHE A 24 5.40 -6.96 -0.42
N SER A 25 4.26 -7.45 -0.89
CA SER A 25 4.18 -8.53 -1.89
C SER A 25 4.87 -8.15 -3.20
N PHE A 26 4.77 -6.88 -3.63
CA PHE A 26 5.52 -6.39 -4.80
C PHE A 26 7.04 -6.45 -4.62
N ARG A 27 7.56 -6.26 -3.39
CA ARG A 27 9.00 -6.41 -3.11
C ARG A 27 9.47 -7.86 -3.15
N LEU A 28 8.61 -8.80 -2.74
CA LEU A 28 8.95 -10.22 -2.69
C LEU A 28 8.85 -10.93 -4.05
N ASN A 29 8.17 -10.32 -5.03
CA ASN A 29 7.94 -10.92 -6.34
C ASN A 29 8.79 -10.24 -7.42
N PRO A 30 9.95 -10.82 -7.83
CA PRO A 30 10.85 -10.20 -8.81
C PRO A 30 10.20 -9.98 -10.19
N GLN A 31 9.19 -10.78 -10.52
CA GLN A 31 8.35 -10.63 -11.72
C GLN A 31 7.56 -9.29 -11.77
N TRP A 32 7.35 -8.64 -10.62
CA TRP A 32 6.62 -7.38 -10.52
C TRP A 32 7.57 -6.19 -10.30
N ALA A 33 8.86 -6.44 -10.13
CA ALA A 33 9.89 -5.42 -9.95
C ALA A 33 10.15 -4.58 -11.22
N THR A 34 9.70 -5.04 -12.39
CA THR A 34 9.81 -4.33 -13.66
C THR A 34 8.81 -3.18 -13.81
N ASP A 35 7.74 -3.15 -13.03
CA ASP A 35 6.75 -2.07 -13.02
C ASP A 35 7.03 -1.07 -11.88
N SER A 36 8.24 -0.50 -11.90
CA SER A 36 8.72 0.42 -10.88
C SER A 36 7.82 1.64 -10.74
N ASN A 37 7.28 2.15 -11.86
CA ASN A 37 6.35 3.28 -11.85
C ASN A 37 5.04 2.94 -11.13
N TYR A 38 4.48 1.75 -11.33
CA TYR A 38 3.28 1.34 -10.61
C TYR A 38 3.52 1.21 -9.11
N LEU A 39 4.63 0.58 -8.70
CA LEU A 39 4.99 0.44 -7.29
C LEU A 39 5.21 1.80 -6.61
N GLU A 40 5.87 2.75 -7.26
CA GLU A 40 6.06 4.10 -6.74
C GLU A 40 4.72 4.83 -6.56
N GLN A 41 3.78 4.68 -7.50
CA GLN A 41 2.44 5.23 -7.36
C GLN A 41 1.67 4.60 -6.18
N LEU A 42 1.78 3.29 -5.96
CA LEU A 42 1.18 2.62 -4.80
C LEU A 42 1.76 3.15 -3.48
N LYS A 43 3.09 3.28 -3.37
CA LYS A 43 3.75 3.84 -2.18
C LYS A 43 3.31 5.27 -1.91
N ARG A 44 3.19 6.10 -2.96
CA ARG A 44 2.73 7.47 -2.83
C ARG A 44 1.30 7.53 -2.30
N ILE A 45 0.38 6.76 -2.90
CA ILE A 45 -1.02 6.69 -2.44
C ILE A 45 -1.09 6.18 -1.00
N HIS A 46 -0.27 5.18 -0.66
CA HIS A 46 -0.22 4.66 0.70
C HIS A 46 0.20 5.72 1.73
N ALA A 47 1.23 6.52 1.42
CA ALA A 47 1.65 7.64 2.26
C ALA A 47 0.55 8.70 2.39
N GLU A 48 -0.17 9.02 1.29
CA GLU A 48 -1.32 9.92 1.33
C GLU A 48 -2.43 9.39 2.25
N CYS A 49 -2.78 8.10 2.14
CA CYS A 49 -3.76 7.46 3.02
C CYS A 49 -3.31 7.47 4.48
N LEU A 50 -2.03 7.21 4.77
CA LEU A 50 -1.49 7.26 6.12
C LEU A 50 -1.58 8.66 6.73
N MET A 51 -1.28 9.71 5.96
CA MET A 51 -1.38 11.08 6.46
C MET A 51 -2.83 11.45 6.86
N GLN A 52 -3.81 10.94 6.11
CA GLN A 52 -5.23 11.23 6.30
C GLN A 52 -5.93 10.27 7.27
N ALA A 53 -5.29 9.15 7.63
CA ALA A 53 -5.88 8.14 8.49
C ALA A 53 -6.12 8.63 9.92
N SER A 54 -7.18 8.12 10.53
CA SER A 54 -7.48 8.36 11.94
C SER A 54 -6.42 7.73 12.85
N LEU A 55 -6.38 8.16 14.11
CA LEU A 55 -5.47 7.59 15.11
C LEU A 55 -5.71 6.08 15.30
N GLU A 56 -6.96 5.64 15.26
CA GLU A 56 -7.32 4.22 15.38
C GLU A 56 -6.79 3.40 14.19
N GLN A 57 -6.94 3.92 12.97
CA GLN A 57 -6.42 3.27 11.76
C GLN A 57 -4.88 3.19 11.78
N LYS A 58 -4.21 4.23 12.28
CA LYS A 58 -2.75 4.24 12.45
C LYS A 58 -2.30 3.23 13.51
N ALA A 59 -3.00 3.15 14.63
CA ALA A 59 -2.67 2.19 15.68
C ALA A 59 -2.79 0.74 15.18
N GLU A 60 -3.82 0.42 14.40
CA GLU A 60 -3.95 -0.91 13.80
C GLU A 60 -2.84 -1.18 12.77
N TYR A 61 -2.51 -0.18 11.94
CA TYR A 61 -1.40 -0.26 10.99
C TYR A 61 -0.05 -0.52 11.67
N GLU A 62 0.24 0.18 12.77
CA GLU A 62 1.47 0.03 13.55
C GLU A 62 1.60 -1.38 14.15
N ARG A 63 0.50 -1.98 14.62
CA ARG A 63 0.51 -3.38 15.10
C ARG A 63 0.89 -4.35 13.99
N VAL A 64 0.38 -4.14 12.77
CA VAL A 64 0.72 -4.98 11.62
C VAL A 64 2.18 -4.80 11.21
N ILE A 65 2.71 -3.57 11.21
CA ILE A 65 4.15 -3.34 10.99
C ILE A 65 4.97 -4.12 12.01
N ALA A 66 4.67 -3.99 13.30
CA ALA A 66 5.42 -4.64 14.37
C ALA A 66 5.48 -6.16 14.17
N ALA A 67 4.37 -6.77 13.72
CA ALA A 67 4.29 -8.20 13.42
C ALA A 67 5.10 -8.63 12.17
N LEU A 68 5.35 -7.73 11.21
CA LEU A 68 6.10 -8.03 9.98
C LEU A 68 7.62 -7.88 10.15
N THR A 69 8.07 -7.19 11.20
CA THR A 69 9.49 -6.95 11.51
C THR A 69 10.11 -7.91 12.53
N HIS A 70 9.33 -8.88 13.04
CA HIS A 70 9.78 -9.95 13.94
C HIS A 70 10.01 -11.26 13.19
#